data_AF-A0A352WW52-F1
#
_entry.id   AF-A0A352WW52-F1
#
_cell.length_a   1.000
_cell.length_b   1.000
_cell.length_c   1.000
_cell.angle_alpha   90.00
_cell.angle_beta   90.00
_cell.angle_gamma   90.00
#
_symmetry.space_group_name_H-M   'P 1'
#
loop_
_entity.id
_entity.type
_entity.pdbx_description
1 polymer ?
#
loop_
_entity_poly.entity_id
_entity_poly.type
_entity_poly.pdbx_seq_one_letter_code
_entity_poly.pdbx_strand_id
1 'polypeptide(L)' 'AYHYPTLNRIIQAAGRVIRSETDRGFLLLCDERFGDEFYQECLPEYWNELKLVLTADEIQEKLNDFL' A
#
# COMPACT_ATOMS: atom_id res chain seq x y z
N ALA A 1 10.68 12.81 -15.40
CA ALA A 1 9.51 13.65 -15.02
C ALA A 1 8.26 12.78 -15.14
N TYR A 2 7.34 12.77 -14.15
CA TYR A 2 6.06 12.00 -14.04
C TYR A 2 5.89 10.96 -12.90
N HIS A 3 6.79 10.87 -11.90
CA HIS A 3 6.59 9.91 -10.78
C HIS A 3 5.66 10.45 -9.65
N TYR A 4 5.72 11.75 -9.36
CA TYR A 4 4.96 12.41 -8.30
C TYR A 4 3.42 12.34 -8.38
N PRO A 5 2.75 12.45 -9.54
CA PRO A 5 1.28 12.41 -9.57
C PRO A 5 0.70 11.05 -9.15
N THR A 6 1.45 9.95 -9.28
CA THR A 6 1.00 8.61 -8.88
C THR A 6 0.91 8.48 -7.35
N LEU A 7 1.92 8.97 -6.63
CA LEU A 7 1.97 8.91 -5.16
C LEU A 7 0.82 9.64 -4.49
N ASN A 8 0.51 10.86 -4.95
CA ASN A 8 -0.62 11.62 -4.43
C ASN A 8 -1.96 10.87 -4.59
N ARG A 9 -2.14 10.14 -5.70
CA ARG A 9 -3.35 9.34 -5.93
C ARG A 9 -3.43 8.14 -5.00
N ILE A 10 -2.30 7.50 -4.68
CA ILE A 10 -2.23 6.40 -3.73
C ILE A 10 -2.61 6.86 -2.33
N ILE A 11 -2.01 7.96 -1.86
CA ILE A 11 -2.30 8.52 -0.53
C ILE A 11 -3.78 8.92 -0.44
N GLN A 12 -4.32 9.57 -1.48
CA GLN A 12 -5.75 9.92 -1.52
C GLN A 12 -6.66 8.69 -1.52
N ALA A 13 -6.26 7.60 -2.19
CA ALA A 13 -7.02 6.35 -2.20
C ALA A 13 -6.97 5.67 -0.82
N ALA A 14 -5.81 5.62 -0.17
CA ALA A 14 -5.66 5.10 1.19
C ALA A 14 -6.50 5.89 2.21
N GLY A 15 -6.56 7.22 2.08
CA GLY A 15 -7.45 8.06 2.89
C GLY A 15 -8.95 7.79 2.70
N ARG A 16 -9.35 7.03 1.67
CA ARG A 16 -10.75 6.57 1.53
C ARG A 16 -11.04 5.29 2.31
N VAL A 17 -10.00 4.50 2.61
CA VAL A 17 -10.08 3.22 3.34
C VAL A 17 -10.25 3.45 4.84
N ILE A 18 -9.63 4.50 5.38
CA ILE A 18 -9.71 4.86 6.81
C ILE A 18 -10.56 6.13 6.94
N ARG A 19 -11.79 6.01 7.45
CA ARG A 19 -12.71 7.15 7.67
C ARG A 19 -13.01 7.40 9.15
N SER A 20 -12.74 6.43 10.01
CA SER A 20 -12.84 6.49 11.47
C SER A 20 -11.60 5.87 12.12
N GLU A 21 -11.31 6.22 13.38
CA GLU A 21 -10.21 5.63 14.15
C GLU A 21 -10.39 4.11 14.37
N THR A 22 -11.60 3.58 14.20
CA THR A 22 -11.89 2.15 14.32
C THR A 22 -11.82 1.40 12.99
N ASP A 23 -11.70 2.11 11.87
CA ASP A 23 -11.67 1.48 10.55
C ASP A 23 -10.33 0.77 10.35
N ARG A 24 -10.41 -0.51 9.98
CA ARG A 24 -9.27 -1.30 9.54
C ARG A 24 -9.47 -1.62 8.07
N GLY A 25 -8.41 -1.46 7.28
CA GLY A 25 -8.42 -1.90 5.89
C GLY A 25 -7.01 -2.17 5.39
N PHE A 26 -6.94 -2.90 4.28
CA PHE A 26 -5.70 -3.20 3.58
C PHE A 26 -5.63 -2.39 2.28
N LEU A 27 -4.42 -2.02 1.89
CA LEU A 27 -4.14 -1.38 0.61
C LEU A 27 -3.24 -2.30 -0.20
N LEU A 28 -3.72 -2.78 -1.35
CA LEU A 28 -2.93 -3.59 -2.27
C LEU A 28 -2.45 -2.70 -3.42
N LEU A 29 -1.14 -2.54 -3.54
CA LEU A 29 -0.50 -1.80 -4.63
C LEU A 29 -0.06 -2.78 -5.73
N CYS A 30 -0.88 -2.91 -6.77
CA CYS A 30 -0.63 -3.84 -7.88
C CYS A 30 0.20 -3.17 -8.99
N ASP A 31 1.49 -2.96 -8.75
CA ASP A 31 2.42 -2.45 -9.78
C ASP A 31 3.87 -2.80 -9.41
N GLU A 32 4.66 -3.22 -10.40
CA GLU A 32 6.09 -3.54 -10.21
C GLU A 32 6.90 -2.33 -9.69
N ARG A 33 6.45 -1.11 -10.00
CA ARG A 33 7.11 0.14 -9.60
C ARG A 33 7.20 0.34 -8.10
N PHE A 34 6.31 -0.26 -7.31
CA PHE A 34 6.35 -0.15 -5.84
C PHE A 34 7.41 -1.05 -5.19
N GLY A 35 8.02 -1.95 -5.98
CA GLY A 35 9.19 -2.72 -5.56
C GLY A 35 10.49 -1.92 -5.64
N ASP A 36 10.50 -0.76 -6.30
CA ASP A 36 11.66 0.13 -6.40
C ASP A 36 11.80 0.97 -5.11
N GLU A 37 12.99 1.01 -4.55
CA GLU A 37 13.35 1.75 -3.33
C GLU A 37 12.95 3.23 -3.43
N PHE A 38 13.10 3.84 -4.61
CA PHE A 38 12.69 5.23 -4.83
C PHE A 38 11.21 5.49 -4.52
N TYR A 39 10.34 4.54 -4.88
CA TYR A 39 8.91 4.67 -4.62
C TYR A 39 8.57 4.42 -3.15
N GLN A 40 9.31 3.53 -2.49
CA GLN A 40 9.15 3.25 -1.06
C GLN A 40 9.57 4.45 -0.20
N GLU A 41 10.68 5.12 -0.54
CA GLU A 41 11.12 6.36 0.12
C GLU A 41 10.12 7.52 -0.03
N CYS A 42 9.33 7.52 -1.10
CA CYS A 42 8.32 8.55 -1.34
C CYS A 42 6.99 8.30 -0.60
N LEU A 43 6.79 7.12 -0.02
CA LEU A 43 5.58 6.82 0.75
C LEU A 43 5.68 7.41 2.16
N PRO A 44 4.54 7.62 2.83
CA PRO A 44 4.56 8.17 4.17
C PRO A 44 5.31 7.24 5.14
N GLU A 45 6.21 7.80 5.95
CA GLU A 45 7.05 7.04 6.90
C GLU A 45 6.24 6.18 7.88
N TYR A 46 5.02 6.58 8.20
CA TYR A 46 4.13 5.81 9.08
C TYR A 46 3.53 4.55 8.42
N TRP A 47 3.69 4.36 7.10
CA TRP A 47 3.40 3.12 6.40
C TRP A 47 4.58 2.16 6.59
N ASN A 48 4.82 1.79 7.85
CA ASN A 48 5.89 0.88 8.20
C ASN A 48 5.60 -0.51 7.59
N GLU A 49 6.61 -1.09 6.94
CA GLU A 49 6.64 -2.47 6.44
C GLU A 49 5.67 -2.78 5.29
N LEU A 50 5.92 -2.20 4.11
CA LEU A 50 5.35 -2.75 2.87
C LEU A 50 5.78 -4.21 2.71
N LYS A 51 4.80 -5.12 2.69
CA LYS A 51 5.04 -6.53 2.43
C LYS A 51 4.93 -6.79 0.94
N LEU A 52 6.04 -7.20 0.31
CA LEU A 52 6.03 -7.66 -1.06
C LEU A 52 5.26 -8.98 -1.13
N VAL A 53 4.29 -9.05 -2.04
CA VAL A 53 3.52 -10.25 -2.29
C VAL A 53 3.56 -10.55 -3.77
N LEU A 54 3.98 -11.77 -4.12
CA LEU A 54 4.24 -12.17 -5.50
C LEU A 54 3.19 -13.17 -6.02
N THR A 55 2.47 -13.83 -5.11
CA THR A 55 1.49 -14.86 -5.45
C THR A 55 0.13 -14.57 -4.84
N ALA A 56 -0.94 -15.07 -5.47
CA ALA A 56 -2.29 -14.95 -4.93
C ALA A 56 -2.46 -15.66 -3.57
N ASP A 57 -1.74 -16.76 -3.35
CA ASP A 57 -1.79 -17.53 -2.11
C ASP A 57 -1.22 -16.73 -0.94
N GLU A 58 -0.09 -16.03 -1.15
CA GLU A 58 0.49 -15.13 -0.14
C GLU A 58 -0.45 -13.95 0.17
N ILE A 59 -1.19 -13.43 -0.82
CA ILE A 59 -2.21 -12.39 -0.57
C ILE A 59 -3.26 -12.95 0.37
N GLN A 60 -3.76 -14.17 0.10
CA GLN A 60 -4.78 -14.81 0.91
C GLN A 60 -4.31 -15.07 2.33
N GLU A 61 -3.08 -15.54 2.52
CA GLU A 61 -2.48 -15.75 3.84
C GLU A 61 -2.43 -14.43 4.63
N LYS A 62 -1.93 -13.36 4.02
CA LYS A 62 -1.79 -12.06 4.67
C LYS A 62 -3.13 -11.38 4.96
N LEU A 63 -4.14 -11.62 4.12
CA LEU A 63 -5.51 -11.18 4.39
C LEU A 63 -6.12 -11.93 5.57
N ASN A 64 -5.88 -13.24 5.68
CA ASN A 64 -6.35 -14.03 6.82
C ASN A 64 -5.67 -13.63 8.13
N ASP A 65 -4.37 -13.26 8.10
CA ASP A 65 -3.66 -12.72 9.27
C ASP A 65 -4.22 -11.36 9.73
N PHE A 66 -4.89 -10.61 8.83
CA PHE A 66 -5.39 -9.26 9.09
C PHE A 66 -6.83 -9.22 9.60
N LEU A 67 -7.67 -10.20 9.22
CA LEU A 67 -9.08 -10.32 9.60
C LEU A 67 -9.26 -10.95 10.99
#